data_AF-A0A554LJT3-F1
#
_entry.id   AF-A0A554LJT3-F1
#
_cell.length_a   1.000
_cell.length_b   1.000
_cell.length_c   1.000
_cell.angle_alpha   90.00
_cell.angle_beta   90.00
_cell.angle_gamma   90.00
#
_symmetry.space_group_name_H-M   'P 1'
#
loop_
_entity.id
_entity.type
_entity.pdbx_description
1 polymer ?
#
loop_
_entity_poly.entity_id
_entity_poly.type
_entity_poly.pdbx_seq_one_letter_code
_entity_poly.pdbx_strand_id
1 'polypeptide(L)'
;MKQKKDRSCNDGSFLICYYLMPIMPKKSENFIAKIVNSDNGQFILSLDKTQKIKIAQKFLPNEIKIGDEIILEFYSRAQFNARQKNLAEAVLKEILGE
;
A
#
# COMPACT_ATOMS: atom_id res chain seq x y z
N MET A 1 -6.88 -10.17 31.83
CA MET A 1 -8.16 -9.44 31.70
C MET A 1 -8.04 -8.10 32.41
N LYS A 2 -8.01 -6.98 31.67
CA LYS A 2 -8.37 -5.66 32.20
C LYS A 2 -9.09 -4.90 31.08
N GLN A 3 -10.41 -4.84 31.20
CA GLN A 3 -11.25 -3.96 30.40
C GLN A 3 -11.09 -2.53 30.94
N LYS A 4 -10.81 -1.57 30.07
CA LYS A 4 -11.12 -0.16 30.31
C LYS A 4 -12.21 0.24 29.33
N LYS A 5 -13.36 0.60 29.88
CA LYS A 5 -14.51 1.18 29.20
C LYS A 5 -14.39 2.70 29.26
N ASP A 6 -15.12 3.34 28.35
CA ASP A 6 -15.51 4.75 28.30
C ASP A 6 -14.62 5.68 27.47
N ARG A 7 -15.08 6.01 26.25
CA ARG A 7 -15.93 7.20 26.01
C ARG A 7 -16.56 7.15 24.61
N SER A 8 -17.78 7.69 24.58
CA SER A 8 -18.70 7.91 23.46
C SER A 8 -18.06 8.51 22.20
N CYS A 9 -18.51 8.06 21.02
CA CYS A 9 -18.61 8.89 19.82
C CYS A 9 -20.01 8.71 19.21
N ASN A 10 -20.85 9.74 19.39
CA ASN A 10 -22.00 10.03 18.56
C ASN A 10 -21.53 10.38 17.13
N ASP A 11 -22.42 10.10 16.17
CA ASP A 11 -22.46 10.64 14.82
C ASP A 11 -21.37 10.21 13.83
N GLY A 12 -21.78 9.32 12.91
CA GLY A 12 -21.03 9.01 11.69
C GLY A 12 -20.40 7.62 11.71
N SER A 13 -21.19 6.62 11.34
CA SER A 13 -20.76 5.25 11.10
C SER A 13 -19.56 5.18 10.14
N PHE A 14 -18.35 5.09 10.68
CA PHE A 14 -17.20 4.55 9.99
C PHE A 14 -16.96 3.14 10.52
N LEU A 15 -17.14 2.16 9.62
CA LEU A 15 -16.79 0.75 9.84
C LEU A 15 -15.34 0.65 10.31
N ILE A 16 -15.14 0.45 11.60
CA ILE A 16 -13.87 0.03 12.18
C ILE A 16 -13.73 -1.46 11.87
N CYS A 17 -13.18 -1.78 10.71
CA CYS A 17 -12.59 -3.10 10.48
C CYS A 17 -11.31 -3.18 11.31
N TYR A 18 -11.33 -3.97 12.37
CA TYR A 18 -10.14 -4.39 13.10
C TYR A 18 -9.18 -5.10 12.14
N TYR A 19 -8.17 -4.40 11.64
CA TYR A 19 -6.95 -5.04 11.18
C TYR A 19 -5.97 -5.01 12.35
N LEU A 20 -5.70 -6.19 12.90
CA LEU A 20 -4.50 -6.48 13.67
C LEU A 20 -3.32 -5.78 12.98
N MET A 21 -2.72 -4.80 13.66
CA MET A 21 -1.58 -4.07 13.10
C MET A 21 -0.49 -5.10 12.75
N PRO A 22 -0.12 -5.27 11.48
CA PRO A 22 1.00 -6.13 11.15
C PRO A 22 2.26 -5.47 11.71
N ILE A 23 3.06 -6.28 12.39
CA ILE A 23 4.43 -5.94 12.80
C ILE A 23 5.16 -5.49 11.53
N MET A 24 5.51 -4.20 11.44
CA MET A 24 6.19 -3.68 10.25
C MET A 24 7.57 -4.34 10.13
N PRO A 25 7.87 -5.06 9.03
CA PRO A 25 9.19 -5.64 8.83
C PRO A 25 10.23 -4.51 8.73
N LYS A 26 11.36 -4.68 9.41
CA LYS A 26 12.50 -3.72 9.44
C LYS A 26 13.23 -3.57 8.10
N LYS A 27 12.82 -4.32 7.08
CA LYS A 27 13.36 -4.31 5.72
C LYS A 27 12.18 -4.14 4.77
N SER A 28 12.31 -3.29 3.75
CA SER A 28 11.30 -3.15 2.69
C SER A 28 11.26 -4.47 1.91
N GLU A 29 10.43 -5.39 2.37
CA GLU A 29 10.15 -6.62 1.64
C GLU A 29 9.27 -6.25 0.44
N ASN A 30 9.77 -6.57 -0.75
CA ASN A 30 9.00 -6.45 -1.97
C ASN A 30 8.00 -7.60 -2.02
N PHE A 31 6.72 -7.30 -2.20
CA PHE A 31 5.68 -8.31 -2.32
C PHE A 31 5.35 -8.51 -3.79
N ILE A 32 5.34 -9.76 -4.25
CA ILE A 32 4.86 -10.07 -5.60
C ILE A 32 3.38 -10.40 -5.49
N ALA A 33 2.55 -9.68 -6.24
CA ALA A 33 1.11 -9.88 -6.26
C ALA A 33 0.63 -10.17 -7.68
N LYS A 34 -0.28 -11.13 -7.80
CA LYS A 34 -0.86 -11.53 -9.10
C LYS A 34 -2.24 -10.93 -9.28
N ILE A 35 -2.52 -10.38 -10.46
CA ILE A 35 -3.87 -9.95 -10.81
C ILE A 35 -4.74 -11.18 -11.04
N VAL A 36 -5.73 -11.38 -10.17
CA VAL A 36 -6.63 -12.54 -10.22
C VAL A 36 -7.99 -12.21 -10.82
N ASN A 37 -8.44 -10.95 -10.72
CA ASN A 37 -9.73 -10.55 -11.30
C ASN A 37 -9.79 -9.04 -11.54
N SER A 38 -10.72 -8.60 -12.38
CA SER A 38 -11.08 -7.20 -12.58
C SER A 38 -12.60 -7.05 -12.56
N ASP A 39 -13.11 -6.11 -11.79
CA ASP A 39 -14.54 -5.79 -11.73
C ASP A 39 -14.74 -4.29 -11.55
N ASN A 40 -15.63 -3.69 -12.36
CA ASN A 40 -16.06 -2.29 -12.25
C ASN A 40 -14.92 -1.26 -12.07
N GLY A 41 -13.86 -1.35 -12.89
CA GLY A 41 -12.71 -0.43 -12.84
C GLY A 41 -11.76 -0.65 -11.65
N GLN A 42 -11.92 -1.76 -10.95
CA GLN A 42 -11.06 -2.19 -9.85
C GLN A 42 -10.45 -3.55 -10.17
N PHE A 43 -9.21 -3.75 -9.74
CA PHE A 43 -8.48 -5.00 -9.87
C PHE A 43 -8.32 -5.65 -8.50
N ILE A 44 -8.34 -6.98 -8.49
CA ILE A 44 -8.07 -7.80 -7.32
C ILE A 44 -6.70 -8.42 -7.49
N LEU A 45 -5.79 -8.08 -6.58
CA LEU A 45 -4.43 -8.58 -6.47
C LEU A 45 -4.40 -9.68 -5.41
N SER A 46 -3.79 -10.82 -5.69
CA SER A 46 -3.52 -11.89 -4.72
C SER A 46 -2.05 -11.83 -4.33
N LEU A 47 -1.76 -11.61 -3.04
CA LEU A 47 -0.37 -11.64 -2.53
C LEU A 47 0.04 -13.06 -2.17
N ASP A 48 -0.92 -13.83 -1.63
CA ASP A 48 -0.77 -15.24 -1.35
C ASP A 48 -2.13 -15.94 -1.58
N LYS A 49 -2.33 -17.13 -1.02
CA LYS A 49 -3.57 -17.91 -1.17
C LYS A 49 -4.77 -17.32 -0.42
N THR A 50 -4.55 -16.49 0.60
CA THR A 50 -5.59 -16.00 1.52
C THR A 50 -5.75 -14.49 1.49
N GLN A 51 -4.70 -13.75 1.15
CA GLN A 51 -4.64 -12.30 1.13
C GLN A 51 -4.92 -11.75 -0.27
N LYS A 52 -5.94 -10.89 -0.32
CA LYS A 52 -6.34 -10.19 -1.55
C LYS A 52 -6.43 -8.70 -1.29
N ILE A 53 -5.95 -7.89 -2.22
CA ILE A 53 -6.04 -6.43 -2.19
C ILE A 53 -6.89 -5.98 -3.37
N LYS A 54 -7.86 -5.12 -3.09
CA LYS A 54 -8.64 -4.43 -4.11
C LYS A 54 -8.01 -3.08 -4.40
N ILE A 55 -7.66 -2.82 -5.65
CA ILE A 55 -7.01 -1.57 -6.07
C ILE A 55 -7.76 -0.96 -7.25
N ALA A 56 -7.85 0.36 -7.31
CA ALA A 56 -8.43 1.04 -8.46
C ALA A 56 -7.46 1.01 -9.65
N GLN A 57 -7.97 0.85 -10.87
CA GLN A 57 -7.18 0.78 -12.09
C GLN A 57 -6.20 1.96 -12.26
N LYS A 58 -6.60 3.16 -11.83
CA LYS A 58 -5.77 4.38 -11.92
C LYS A 58 -4.43 4.32 -11.15
N PHE A 59 -4.30 3.38 -10.22
CA PHE A 59 -3.07 3.17 -9.43
C PHE A 59 -2.19 2.04 -9.97
N LEU A 60 -2.64 1.38 -11.04
CA LEU A 60 -1.87 0.34 -11.71
C LEU A 60 -1.21 0.89 -12.97
N PRO A 61 -0.11 0.27 -13.42
CA PRO A 61 0.44 0.51 -14.74
C PRO A 61 -0.62 0.37 -15.84
N ASN A 62 -0.45 1.12 -16.92
CA ASN A 62 -1.29 0.98 -18.10
C ASN A 62 -1.11 -0.41 -18.72
N GLU A 63 -2.15 -0.90 -19.41
CA GLU A 63 -2.16 -2.16 -20.18
C GLU A 63 -2.08 -3.46 -19.37
N ILE A 64 -2.35 -3.40 -18.07
CA ILE A 64 -2.29 -4.57 -17.21
C ILE A 64 -3.44 -5.56 -17.44
N LYS A 65 -3.13 -6.86 -17.37
CA LYS A 65 -4.06 -7.95 -17.66
C LYS A 65 -4.22 -8.91 -16.47
N ILE A 66 -5.34 -9.62 -16.45
CA ILE A 66 -5.54 -10.72 -15.50
C ILE A 66 -4.46 -11.78 -15.75
N GLY A 67 -3.80 -12.20 -14.68
CA GLY A 67 -2.68 -13.13 -14.72
C GLY A 67 -1.32 -12.47 -14.56
N ASP A 68 -1.21 -11.16 -14.74
CA ASP A 68 0.05 -10.43 -14.60
C ASP A 68 0.51 -10.37 -13.14
N GLU A 69 1.83 -10.31 -12.95
CA GLU A 69 2.48 -10.16 -11.65
C GLU A 69 3.03 -8.74 -11.49
N ILE A 70 2.82 -8.16 -10.31
CA ILE A 70 3.25 -6.82 -9.97
C ILE A 70 4.06 -6.86 -8.68
N ILE A 71 5.13 -6.08 -8.65
CA ILE A 71 5.89 -5.82 -7.43
C ILE A 71 5.20 -4.69 -6.67
N LEU A 72 4.74 -5.01 -5.46
CA LEU A 72 4.19 -4.07 -4.50
C LEU A 72 5.25 -3.73 -3.45
N GLU A 73 5.50 -2.44 -3.31
CA GLU A 73 6.39 -1.88 -2.29
C GLU A 73 5.54 -1.13 -1.25
N PHE A 74 5.55 -1.60 -0.02
CA PHE A 74 4.89 -0.90 1.08
C PHE A 74 5.88 -0.01 1.80
N TYR A 75 5.59 1.30 1.79
CA TYR A 75 6.40 2.30 2.46
C TYR A 75 5.67 2.87 3.67
N SER A 76 6.39 2.99 4.79
CA SER A 76 5.99 3.90 5.85
C SER A 76 6.08 5.35 5.36
N ARG A 77 5.34 6.26 6.00
CA ARG A 77 5.38 7.69 5.64
C ARG A 77 6.80 8.28 5.77
N ALA A 78 7.55 7.85 6.79
CA ALA A 78 8.93 8.28 6.98
C ALA A 78 9.84 7.82 5.82
N GLN A 79 9.72 6.56 5.39
CA GLN A 79 10.47 6.03 4.25
C GLN A 79 10.09 6.73 2.95
N PHE A 80 8.79 6.99 2.75
CA PHE A 80 8.31 7.74 1.58
C PHE A 80 8.94 9.14 1.53
N ASN A 81 8.89 9.89 2.63
CA ASN A 81 9.47 11.24 2.71
C ASN A 81 10.99 11.22 2.48
N ALA A 82 11.71 10.25 3.05
CA ALA A 82 13.15 10.10 2.85
C ALA A 82 13.49 9.82 1.37
N ARG A 83 12.75 8.92 0.72
CA ARG A 83 12.93 8.61 -0.71
C ARG A 83 12.69 9.85 -1.58
N GLN A 84 11.64 10.63 -1.30
CA GLN A 84 11.35 11.86 -2.03
C GLN A 84 12.47 12.89 -1.88
N LYS A 85 13.01 13.07 -0.67
CA LYS A 85 14.16 13.95 -0.42
C LYS A 85 15.39 13.50 -1.21
N ASN A 86 15.73 12.22 -1.16
CA ASN A 86 16.90 11.69 -1.87
C ASN A 86 16.76 11.83 -3.38
N LEU A 87 15.56 11.61 -3.93
CA LEU A 87 15.30 11.83 -5.36
C LEU A 87 15.45 13.30 -5.74
N ALA A 88 14.90 14.22 -4.94
CA ALA A 88 15.04 15.64 -5.19
C ALA A 88 16.51 16.08 -5.17
N GLU A 89 17.30 15.60 -4.21
CA GLU A 89 18.74 15.87 -4.13
C GLU A 89 19.50 15.31 -5.33
N ALA A 90 19.18 14.10 -5.78
CA ALA A 90 19.81 13.48 -6.95
C ALA A 90 19.53 14.27 -8.24
N VAL A 91 18.28 14.68 -8.45
CA VAL A 91 17.89 15.49 -9.61
C VAL A 91 18.58 16.85 -9.59
N LEU A 92 18.70 17.49 -8.42
CA LEU A 92 19.41 18.77 -8.30
C LEU A 92 20.89 18.64 -8.65
N LYS A 93 21.56 17.57 -8.21
CA LYS A 93 22.95 17.30 -8.58
C LYS A 93 23.13 17.10 -10.08
N GLU A 94 22.24 16.33 -10.69
CA GLU A 94 22.23 16.11 -12.14
C GLU A 94 22.07 17.43 -12.91
N ILE A 95 21.17 18.33 -12.47
CA ILE A 95 20.96 19.66 -13.07
C ILE A 95 22.21 20.55 -12.92
N LEU A 96 22.88 20.48 -11.77
CA LEU A 96 24.09 21.26 -11.48
C LEU A 96 25.36 20.68 -12.15
N GLY A 97 25.26 19.48 -12.73
CA GLY A 97 26.38 18.80 -13.39
C GLY A 97 27.41 18.21 -12.42
N GLU A 98 26.99 17.91 -11.18
CA GLU A 98 27.79 17.25 -10.13
C GLU A 98 27.57 15.74 -10.05
#